data_AF-A0A656Z5G1-F1
#
_entry.id   AF-A0A656Z5G1-F1
#
_cell.length_a   1.000
_cell.length_b   1.000
_cell.length_c   1.000
_cell.angle_alpha   90.00
_cell.angle_beta   90.00
_cell.angle_gamma   90.00
#
_symmetry.space_group_name_H-M   'P 1'
#
loop_
_entity.id
_entity.type
_entity.pdbx_description
1 polymer ?
#
loop_
_entity_poly.entity_id
_entity_poly.type
_entity_poly.pdbx_seq_one_letter_code
_entity_poly.pdbx_strand_id
1 'polypeptide(L)'
;MSGLLGGFTKEFFSGDKVLAQVALLGLKAREVKLKIEEQGLIEKGLKFYADENNMTVEDARSALTMIANAVLQELAADQPQLQDAITAFSTFLAKPNIFEVTVKSKSDKGIGALEMVAASQNPLALLDKVNIEAKAE
;
A
#
# COMPACT_ATOMS: atom_id res chain seq x y z
N MET A 1 8.36 -0.66 -7.14
CA MET A 1 8.15 -1.18 -5.76
C MET A 1 9.46 -1.76 -5.25
N SER A 2 9.77 -1.54 -3.98
CA SER A 2 10.91 -2.17 -3.30
C SER A 2 10.52 -2.59 -1.87
N GLY A 3 11.29 -3.49 -1.28
CA GLY A 3 11.03 -3.97 0.08
C GLY A 3 12.32 -4.38 0.79
N LEU A 4 12.31 -4.27 2.12
CA LEU A 4 13.42 -4.62 3.00
C LEU A 4 13.02 -5.79 3.90
N LEU A 5 13.76 -6.89 3.78
CA LEU A 5 13.65 -8.06 4.64
C LEU A 5 14.86 -8.19 5.55
N GLY A 6 14.66 -8.73 6.74
CA GLY A 6 15.71 -9.07 7.69
C GLY A 6 15.44 -10.41 8.38
N GLY A 7 16.25 -10.75 9.38
CA GLY A 7 16.10 -11.99 10.13
C GLY A 7 16.73 -13.22 9.45
N PHE A 8 17.63 -13.01 8.49
CA PHE A 8 18.38 -14.10 7.88
C PHE A 8 19.36 -14.71 8.88
N THR A 9 19.35 -16.04 8.99
CA THR A 9 20.30 -16.82 9.81
C THR A 9 21.30 -17.56 8.92
N LYS A 10 22.34 -18.15 9.51
CA LYS A 10 23.37 -18.89 8.77
C LYS A 10 22.77 -20.09 8.03
N GLU A 11 21.76 -20.71 8.64
CA GLU A 11 21.03 -21.86 8.13
C GLU A 11 20.33 -21.56 6.80
N PHE A 12 19.90 -20.31 6.58
CA PHE A 12 19.37 -19.85 5.30
C PHE A 12 20.39 -19.98 4.15
N PHE A 13 21.67 -19.74 4.45
CA PHE A 13 22.78 -19.78 3.49
C PHE A 13 23.54 -21.12 3.49
N SER A 14 23.02 -22.14 4.15
CA SER A 14 23.72 -23.42 4.34
C SER A 14 23.79 -24.30 3.08
N GLY A 15 22.94 -24.03 2.07
CA GLY A 15 22.78 -24.89 0.89
C GLY A 15 21.93 -26.14 1.14
N ASP A 16 21.59 -26.44 2.40
CA ASP A 16 20.64 -27.48 2.78
C ASP A 16 19.21 -26.96 2.66
N LYS A 17 18.39 -27.64 1.84
CA LYS A 17 17.01 -27.22 1.56
C LYS A 17 16.11 -27.26 2.80
N VAL A 18 16.31 -28.23 3.70
CA VAL A 18 15.48 -28.38 4.90
C VAL A 18 15.83 -27.29 5.90
N LEU A 19 17.13 -27.05 6.14
CA LEU A 19 17.57 -25.97 7.02
C LEU A 19 17.20 -24.59 6.48
N ALA A 20 17.30 -24.38 5.17
CA ALA A 20 16.87 -23.13 4.54
C ALA A 20 15.35 -22.91 4.69
N GLN A 21 14.53 -23.95 4.55
CA GLN A 21 13.08 -23.86 4.75
C GLN A 21 12.71 -23.49 6.19
N VAL A 22 13.38 -24.08 7.18
CA VAL A 22 13.17 -23.70 8.59
C VAL A 22 13.60 -22.25 8.82
N ALA A 23 14.72 -21.82 8.22
CA ALA A 23 15.21 -20.45 8.33
C ALA A 23 14.26 -19.41 7.70
N LEU A 24 13.43 -19.79 6.71
CA LEU A 24 12.40 -18.91 6.14
C LEU A 24 11.40 -18.41 7.20
N LEU A 25 11.10 -19.22 8.22
CA LEU A 25 10.21 -18.82 9.32
C LEU A 25 10.81 -17.69 10.18
N GLY A 26 12.14 -17.56 10.16
CA GLY A 26 12.88 -16.50 10.81
C GLY A 26 12.83 -15.16 10.08
N LEU A 27 12.39 -15.13 8.80
CA LEU A 27 12.35 -13.90 8.01
C LEU A 27 11.37 -12.88 8.58
N LYS A 28 11.77 -11.61 8.44
CA LYS A 28 11.07 -10.45 8.97
C LYS A 28 10.93 -9.39 7.88
N ALA A 29 9.70 -8.94 7.61
CA ALA A 29 9.47 -7.76 6.78
C ALA A 29 9.70 -6.49 7.61
N ARG A 30 10.56 -5.59 7.12
CA ARG A 30 10.88 -4.33 7.81
C ARG A 30 10.26 -3.13 7.15
N GLU A 31 10.27 -3.09 5.82
CA GLU A 31 9.82 -1.94 5.06
C GLU A 31 9.31 -2.37 3.68
N VAL A 32 8.27 -1.71 3.20
CA VAL A 32 7.81 -1.79 1.82
C VAL A 32 7.62 -0.36 1.32
N LYS A 33 8.14 -0.10 0.11
CA LYS A 33 8.00 1.18 -0.58
C LYS A 33 7.32 0.96 -1.93
N LEU A 34 6.18 1.61 -2.09
CA LEU A 34 5.43 1.67 -3.32
C LEU A 34 5.52 3.09 -3.88
N LYS A 35 5.90 3.19 -5.15
CA LYS A 35 5.85 4.43 -5.92
C LYS A 35 4.99 4.16 -7.14
N ILE A 36 3.98 5.00 -7.34
CA ILE A 36 3.08 4.99 -8.48
C ILE A 36 3.34 6.30 -9.22
N GLU A 37 3.68 6.17 -10.50
CA GLU A 37 3.86 7.30 -11.41
C GLU A 37 2.74 7.26 -12.44
N GLU A 38 1.94 8.31 -12.48
CA GLU A 38 0.88 8.48 -13.44
C GLU A 38 1.50 8.97 -14.76
N GLN A 39 1.34 8.16 -15.80
CA GLN A 39 1.85 8.43 -17.15
C GLN A 39 0.71 8.61 -18.17
N GLY A 40 -0.40 9.24 -17.74
CA GLY A 40 -1.63 9.41 -18.50
C GLY A 40 -2.58 8.21 -18.48
N LEU A 41 -2.37 7.22 -17.61
CA LEU A 41 -3.27 6.06 -17.47
C LEU A 41 -4.62 6.43 -16.86
N ILE A 42 -4.63 7.28 -15.82
CA ILE A 42 -5.84 7.75 -15.16
C ILE A 42 -6.61 8.64 -16.13
N GLU A 43 -5.92 9.52 -16.85
CA GLU A 43 -6.57 10.36 -17.86
C GLU A 43 -7.21 9.54 -18.99
N LYS A 44 -6.50 8.52 -19.50
CA LYS A 44 -7.06 7.59 -20.49
C LYS A 44 -8.23 6.79 -19.96
N GLY A 45 -8.17 6.31 -18.72
CA GLY A 45 -9.25 5.58 -18.07
C GLY A 45 -10.50 6.44 -17.87
N LEU A 46 -10.33 7.68 -17.40
CA LEU A 46 -11.42 8.65 -17.25
C LEU A 46 -12.03 9.00 -18.61
N LYS A 47 -11.21 9.17 -19.65
CA LYS A 47 -11.69 9.40 -21.02
C LYS A 47 -12.53 8.23 -21.52
N PHE A 48 -12.05 7.00 -21.36
CA PHE A 48 -12.79 5.80 -21.75
C PHE A 48 -14.14 5.70 -21.02
N TYR A 49 -14.15 5.89 -19.70
CA TYR A 49 -15.37 5.87 -18.91
C TYR A 49 -16.35 7.00 -19.32
N ALA A 50 -15.82 8.20 -19.58
CA ALA A 50 -16.61 9.34 -20.02
C ALA A 50 -17.27 9.08 -21.38
N ASP A 51 -16.50 8.52 -22.33
CA ASP A 51 -16.98 8.16 -23.66
C ASP A 51 -18.07 7.06 -23.58
N GLU A 52 -17.91 6.05 -22.73
CA GLU A 52 -18.93 4.99 -22.54
C GLU A 52 -20.22 5.50 -21.87
N ASN A 53 -20.12 6.50 -21.01
CA ASN A 53 -21.25 7.01 -20.22
C ASN A 53 -21.83 8.34 -20.75
N ASN A 54 -21.40 8.78 -21.94
CA ASN A 54 -21.84 10.05 -22.56
C ASN A 54 -21.69 11.26 -21.62
N MET A 55 -20.59 11.33 -20.88
CA MET A 55 -20.28 12.43 -19.97
C MET A 55 -18.94 13.08 -20.28
N THR A 56 -18.61 14.20 -19.62
CA THR A 56 -17.29 14.81 -19.76
C THR A 56 -16.26 14.10 -18.88
N VAL A 57 -14.97 14.24 -19.21
CA VAL A 57 -13.86 13.74 -18.39
C VAL A 57 -13.87 14.38 -16.99
N GLU A 58 -14.29 15.65 -16.88
CA GLU A 58 -14.42 16.36 -15.61
C GLU A 58 -15.57 15.80 -14.75
N ASP A 59 -16.70 15.46 -15.36
CA ASP A 59 -17.82 14.82 -14.66
C ASP A 59 -17.42 13.43 -14.15
N ALA A 60 -16.75 12.64 -15.00
CA ALA A 60 -16.22 11.33 -14.62
C ALA A 60 -15.23 11.42 -13.45
N ARG A 61 -14.31 12.40 -13.49
CA ARG A 61 -13.35 12.64 -12.42
C ARG A 61 -14.04 13.05 -11.13
N SER A 62 -15.04 13.92 -11.21
CA SER A 62 -15.80 14.39 -10.06
C SER A 62 -16.57 13.25 -9.40
N ALA A 63 -17.23 12.40 -10.20
CA ALA A 63 -17.91 11.22 -9.71
C ALA A 63 -16.95 10.23 -9.02
N LEU A 64 -15.81 9.93 -9.64
CA LEU A 64 -14.77 9.08 -9.05
C LEU A 64 -14.26 9.63 -7.72
N THR A 65 -13.95 10.92 -7.69
CA THR A 65 -13.44 11.60 -6.49
C THR A 65 -14.48 11.59 -5.36
N MET A 66 -15.75 11.80 -5.69
CA MET A 66 -16.85 11.74 -4.73
C MET A 66 -16.98 10.34 -4.10
N ILE A 67 -16.98 9.30 -4.93
CA ILE A 67 -17.07 7.90 -4.45
C ILE A 67 -15.84 7.54 -3.62
N ALA A 68 -14.64 7.88 -4.12
CA ALA A 68 -13.39 7.63 -3.40
C ALA A 68 -13.39 8.31 -2.03
N ASN A 69 -13.75 9.59 -1.97
CA ASN A 69 -13.81 10.33 -0.70
C ASN A 69 -14.82 9.72 0.27
N ALA A 70 -15.99 9.27 -0.19
CA ALA A 70 -16.97 8.62 0.68
C ALA A 70 -16.40 7.35 1.34
N VAL A 71 -15.78 6.47 0.55
CA VAL A 71 -15.16 5.23 1.04
C VAL A 71 -13.97 5.51 1.96
N LEU A 72 -13.13 6.48 1.59
CA LEU A 72 -11.93 6.81 2.36
C LEU A 72 -12.27 7.48 3.69
N GLN A 73 -13.33 8.29 3.76
CA GLN A 73 -13.77 8.92 5.02
C GLN A 73 -14.30 7.89 6.02
N GLU A 74 -15.01 6.85 5.56
CA GLU A 74 -15.43 5.73 6.40
C GLU A 74 -14.20 5.01 6.98
N LEU A 75 -13.21 4.71 6.13
CA LEU A 75 -11.97 4.08 6.56
C LEU A 75 -11.16 4.94 7.53
N ALA A 76 -11.11 6.26 7.31
CA ALA A 76 -10.43 7.20 8.20
C ALA A 76 -11.09 7.26 9.59
N ALA A 77 -12.42 7.22 9.65
CA ALA A 77 -13.16 7.23 10.90
C ALA A 77 -12.85 5.99 11.75
N ASP A 78 -12.77 4.81 11.12
CA ASP A 78 -12.40 3.56 11.80
C ASP A 78 -10.90 3.46 12.12
N GLN A 79 -10.06 4.09 11.28
CA GLN A 79 -8.60 4.00 11.37
C GLN A 79 -7.95 5.39 11.25
N PRO A 80 -7.94 6.19 12.34
CA PRO A 80 -7.37 7.55 12.31
C PRO A 80 -5.91 7.60 11.87
N GLN A 81 -5.15 6.53 12.10
CA GLN A 81 -3.75 6.41 11.65
C GLN A 81 -3.55 6.35 10.12
N LEU A 82 -4.63 6.18 9.35
CA LEU A 82 -4.59 6.22 7.89
C LEU A 82 -4.90 7.61 7.32
N GLN A 83 -5.26 8.59 8.16
CA GLN A 83 -5.70 9.92 7.72
C GLN A 83 -4.70 10.58 6.77
N ASP A 84 -3.41 10.58 7.11
CA ASP A 84 -2.36 11.19 6.27
C ASP A 84 -2.23 10.46 4.93
N ALA A 85 -2.33 9.13 4.93
CA ALA A 85 -2.28 8.32 3.72
C ALA A 85 -3.46 8.59 2.80
N ILE A 86 -4.65 8.74 3.38
CA ILE A 86 -5.89 9.09 2.70
C ILE A 86 -5.78 10.48 2.09
N THR A 87 -5.30 11.47 2.85
CA THR A 87 -5.11 12.84 2.35
C THR A 87 -4.12 12.90 1.19
N ALA A 88 -3.00 12.17 1.26
CA ALA A 88 -2.05 12.08 0.16
C ALA A 88 -2.70 11.42 -1.08
N PHE A 89 -3.46 10.35 -0.90
CA PHE A 89 -4.13 9.67 -2.01
C PHE A 89 -5.20 10.54 -2.67
N SER A 90 -6.02 11.27 -1.89
CA SER A 90 -6.99 12.23 -2.43
C SER A 90 -6.30 13.36 -3.22
N THR A 91 -5.14 13.82 -2.76
CA THR A 91 -4.32 14.81 -3.48
C THR A 91 -3.85 14.26 -4.82
N PHE A 92 -3.36 13.01 -4.84
CA PHE A 92 -2.98 12.32 -6.06
C PHE A 92 -4.16 12.13 -7.02
N LEU A 93 -5.36 11.79 -6.54
CA LEU A 93 -6.54 11.65 -7.43
C LEU A 93 -6.95 12.99 -8.05
N ALA A 94 -6.88 14.09 -7.29
CA ALA A 94 -7.23 15.42 -7.77
C ALA A 94 -6.25 15.90 -8.85
N LYS A 95 -4.95 15.63 -8.67
CA LYS A 95 -3.91 15.96 -9.64
C LYS A 95 -2.92 14.81 -9.76
N PRO A 96 -3.21 13.82 -10.63
CA PRO A 96 -2.38 12.63 -10.73
C PRO A 96 -1.01 12.94 -11.30
N ASN A 97 0.02 12.53 -10.57
CA ASN A 97 1.41 12.60 -11.00
C ASN A 97 2.20 11.53 -10.24
N ILE A 98 2.75 11.81 -9.04
CA ILE A 98 3.47 10.79 -8.27
C ILE A 98 2.76 10.54 -6.95
N PHE A 99 2.59 9.26 -6.61
CA PHE A 99 2.13 8.83 -5.29
C PHE A 99 3.10 7.81 -4.69
N GLU A 100 3.62 8.13 -3.51
CA GLU A 100 4.55 7.30 -2.76
C GLU A 100 3.92 6.85 -1.46
N VAL A 101 4.05 5.57 -1.14
CA VAL A 101 3.65 4.97 0.13
C VAL A 101 4.80 4.17 0.68
N THR A 102 5.21 4.49 1.91
CA THR A 102 6.17 3.75 2.70
C THR A 102 5.46 3.13 3.88
N VAL A 103 5.54 1.81 4.00
CA VAL A 103 5.04 1.06 5.16
C VAL A 103 6.22 0.46 5.88
N LYS A 104 6.45 0.85 7.13
CA LYS A 104 7.60 0.44 7.94
C LYS A 104 7.16 -0.20 9.22
N SER A 105 7.77 -1.31 9.62
CA SER A 105 7.49 -1.92 10.91
C SER A 105 7.88 -0.97 12.06
N LYS A 106 6.99 -0.81 13.05
CA LYS A 106 7.28 -0.09 14.30
C LYS A 106 8.32 -0.82 15.15
N SER A 107 8.44 -2.15 14.97
CA SER A 107 9.36 -2.99 15.71
C SER A 107 10.69 -3.12 14.98
N ASP A 108 11.79 -2.93 15.69
CA ASP A 108 13.14 -3.24 15.20
C ASP A 108 13.34 -4.73 14.90
N LYS A 109 12.39 -5.58 15.29
CA LYS A 109 12.38 -7.00 14.94
C LYS A 109 11.62 -7.30 13.64
N GLY A 110 10.94 -6.31 13.04
CA GLY A 110 10.12 -6.48 11.85
C GLY A 110 8.84 -7.31 12.06
N ILE A 111 8.10 -7.56 10.99
CA ILE A 111 6.89 -8.40 10.95
C ILE A 111 7.28 -9.82 10.57
N GLY A 112 6.94 -10.82 11.40
CA GLY A 112 7.29 -12.22 11.15
C GLY A 112 6.47 -12.90 10.05
N ALA A 113 7.02 -13.96 9.47
CA ALA A 113 6.35 -14.77 8.44
C ALA A 113 4.94 -15.23 8.85
N LEU A 114 4.75 -15.69 10.10
CA LEU A 114 3.44 -16.13 10.59
C LEU A 114 2.44 -14.96 10.73
N GLU A 115 2.92 -13.79 11.13
CA GLU A 115 2.08 -12.58 11.21
C GLU A 115 1.67 -12.10 9.82
N MET A 116 2.57 -12.22 8.82
CA MET A 116 2.23 -11.94 7.42
C MET A 116 1.20 -12.93 6.87
N VAL A 117 1.27 -14.21 7.24
CA VAL A 117 0.24 -15.20 6.88
C VAL A 117 -1.10 -14.83 7.50
N ALA A 118 -1.14 -14.44 8.78
CA ALA A 118 -2.37 -13.97 9.41
C ALA A 118 -2.93 -12.70 8.74
N ALA A 119 -2.04 -11.76 8.40
CA ALA A 119 -2.41 -10.53 7.71
C ALA A 119 -2.96 -10.74 6.29
N SER A 120 -2.69 -11.88 5.66
CA SER A 120 -3.28 -12.21 4.35
C SER A 120 -4.81 -12.38 4.43
N GLN A 121 -5.35 -12.73 5.60
CA GLN A 121 -6.79 -12.82 5.85
C GLN A 121 -7.38 -11.49 6.33
N ASN A 122 -6.63 -10.73 7.13
CA ASN A 122 -7.02 -9.41 7.58
C ASN A 122 -5.82 -8.45 7.57
N PRO A 123 -5.63 -7.66 6.49
CA PRO A 123 -4.52 -6.72 6.37
C PRO A 123 -4.52 -5.64 7.47
N LEU A 124 -5.70 -5.28 7.99
CA LEU A 124 -5.83 -4.27 9.03
C LEU A 124 -5.19 -4.71 10.35
N ALA A 125 -5.03 -6.02 10.57
CA ALA A 125 -4.36 -6.55 11.77
C ALA A 125 -2.88 -6.14 11.91
N LEU A 126 -2.26 -5.62 10.84
CA LEU A 126 -0.90 -5.09 10.89
C LEU A 126 -0.83 -3.59 11.14
N LEU A 127 -1.94 -2.86 11.07
CA LEU A 127 -1.97 -1.39 11.18
C LEU A 127 -1.31 -0.89 12.47
N ASP A 128 -1.61 -1.53 13.60
CA ASP A 128 -1.00 -1.15 14.88
C ASP A 128 0.51 -1.41 14.94
N LYS A 129 1.05 -2.25 14.05
CA LYS A 129 2.44 -2.69 14.02
C LYS A 129 3.29 -1.97 12.98
N VAL A 130 2.69 -1.11 12.16
CA VAL A 130 3.39 -0.40 11.09
C VAL A 130 3.16 1.10 11.16
N ASN A 131 4.17 1.86 10.78
CA ASN A 131 4.04 3.26 10.43
C ASN A 131 3.81 3.34 8.93
N ILE A 132 2.83 4.15 8.53
CA ILE A 132 2.48 4.39 7.14
C ILE A 132 2.76 5.85 6.86
N GLU A 133 3.60 6.10 5.87
CA GLU A 133 3.87 7.43 5.35
C GLU A 133 3.44 7.45 3.90
N ALA A 134 2.62 8.42 3.49
CA ALA A 134 2.29 8.60 2.09
C ALA A 134 2.47 10.04 1.66
N LYS A 135 2.83 10.23 0.39
CA LYS A 135 3.09 11.53 -0.22
C LYS A 135 2.54 11.54 -1.64
N ALA A 136 2.00 12.67 -2.04
CA ALA A 136 1.64 12.95 -3.43
C ALA A 136 2.33 14.23 -3.88
N GLU A 137 2.81 14.25 -5.12
CA GLU A 137 3.51 15.38 -5.75
C GLU A 137 2.77 15.88 -6.99
#